data_AF-A0A559M8G3-F1
#
_entry.id   AF-A0A559M8G3-F1
#
_cell.length_a   1.000
_cell.length_b   1.000
_cell.length_c   1.000
_cell.angle_alpha   90.00
_cell.angle_beta   90.00
_cell.angle_gamma   90.00
#
_symmetry.space_group_name_H-M   'P 1'
#
loop_
_entity.id
_entity.type
_entity.pdbx_description
1 polymer ?
#
loop_
_entity_poly.entity_id
_entity_poly.type
_entity_poly.pdbx_seq_one_letter_code
_entity_poly.pdbx_strand_id
1 'polypeptide(L)'
;MTRLILSTSNIMTGGPSIIRKPGPASNLEFTNSLRSNFLAAQQDYSPPLSAAKENGNHGDIEKPSSVRPPSSVWTSRDGSDYYIPTIDWSLSGLSEEPSQYDVTVKLFYLPGADVNSRGQYAKDAIQLVLKELGVQSIDLLIVSFPGISFEGECEWEADKKNSSQGNDDEEVASWPVLEELYNQGVVKKLGLAEFGSEKLSKFLSRVKVRPKVDQVNIKDCCNVPPPLLKLAKVENIELLVHNDCTNILPSGTLRELLGQGVKGAGVLSESKRSLDGMKGDLTPKWVVKYTAVVRDRGVIENKGYFAVAELKE
;
A
#
# COMPACT_ATOMS: atom_id res chain seq x y z
N MET A 1 -17.84 0.81 -13.26
CA MET A 1 -17.21 0.54 -11.96
C MET A 1 -16.32 1.73 -11.63
N THR A 2 -16.36 2.22 -10.40
CA THR A 2 -15.51 3.33 -9.96
C THR A 2 -14.28 2.78 -9.25
N ARG A 3 -13.07 3.27 -9.59
CA ARG A 3 -11.84 2.94 -8.87
C ARG A 3 -11.60 4.01 -7.80
N LEU A 4 -11.48 3.59 -6.55
CA LEU A 4 -11.10 4.47 -5.44
C LEU A 4 -9.59 4.37 -5.24
N ILE A 5 -8.88 5.49 -5.43
CA ILE A 5 -7.44 5.59 -5.23
C ILE A 5 -7.20 6.30 -3.89
N LEU A 6 -6.67 5.56 -2.93
CA LEU A 6 -6.38 6.04 -1.58
C LEU A 6 -4.90 6.38 -1.49
N SER A 7 -4.56 7.59 -1.02
CA SER A 7 -3.17 8.01 -0.81
C SER A 7 -2.91 8.35 0.65
N THR A 8 -1.74 7.99 1.17
CA THR A 8 -1.27 8.47 2.48
C THR A 8 -0.50 9.78 2.40
N SER A 9 -0.18 10.27 1.19
CA SER A 9 0.89 11.25 0.97
C SER A 9 2.23 10.78 1.58
N ASN A 10 3.22 11.69 1.67
CA ASN A 10 4.46 11.44 2.38
C ASN A 10 4.22 11.40 3.90
N ILE A 11 4.37 10.22 4.50
CA ILE A 11 4.14 10.02 5.95
C ILE A 11 5.29 10.53 6.81
N MET A 12 6.42 10.94 6.20
CA MET A 12 7.59 11.47 6.92
C MET A 12 7.43 12.94 7.32
N THR A 13 6.51 13.69 6.70
CA THR A 13 6.27 15.11 6.98
C THR A 13 5.23 15.35 8.08
N GLY A 14 4.45 14.32 8.44
CA GLY A 14 3.49 14.37 9.55
C GLY A 14 4.17 14.25 10.91
N GLY A 15 3.88 15.17 11.84
CA GLY A 15 4.41 15.17 13.20
C GLY A 15 4.18 13.86 13.98
N PRO A 16 4.86 13.66 15.12
CA PRO A 16 4.96 12.34 15.77
C PRO A 16 3.59 11.91 16.30
N SER A 17 2.94 10.98 15.62
CA SER A 17 1.72 10.34 16.10
C SER A 17 1.74 8.84 15.82
N ILE A 18 2.78 8.17 16.31
CA ILE A 18 2.78 6.72 16.42
C ILE A 18 2.80 6.37 17.91
N ILE A 19 1.60 6.26 18.50
CA ILE A 19 1.44 5.46 19.72
C ILE A 19 1.74 4.02 19.31
N ARG A 20 2.91 3.50 19.70
CA ARG A 20 3.30 2.10 19.51
C ARG A 20 2.36 1.20 20.31
N LYS A 21 1.29 0.71 19.68
CA LYS A 21 0.53 -0.44 20.17
C LYS A 21 1.11 -1.72 19.58
N PRO A 22 1.18 -2.83 20.34
CA PRO A 22 1.60 -4.12 19.80
C PRO A 22 0.57 -4.59 18.75
N GLY A 23 1.05 -4.83 17.54
CA GLY A 23 0.30 -5.23 16.35
C GLY A 23 1.24 -5.20 15.15
N PRO A 24 0.95 -5.92 14.05
CA PRO A 24 1.86 -5.97 12.93
C PRO A 24 1.98 -4.55 12.31
N ALA A 25 3.22 -4.06 12.22
CA ALA A 25 3.53 -2.63 12.19
C ALA A 25 3.05 -1.91 10.92
N SER A 26 3.02 -2.61 9.78
CA SER A 26 2.73 -2.01 8.47
C SER A 26 1.25 -1.68 8.23
N ASN A 27 0.30 -2.56 8.59
CA ASN A 27 -1.14 -2.28 8.44
C ASN A 27 -1.56 -1.12 9.35
N LEU A 28 -1.01 -1.06 10.57
CA LEU A 28 -1.33 0.02 11.50
C LEU A 28 -0.74 1.36 11.01
N GLU A 29 0.50 1.37 10.53
CA GLU A 29 1.10 2.54 9.88
C GLU A 29 0.23 2.99 8.69
N PHE A 30 -0.04 2.09 7.76
CA PHE A 30 -0.82 2.37 6.56
C PHE A 30 -2.22 2.93 6.88
N THR A 31 -2.99 2.24 7.73
CA THR A 31 -4.36 2.63 8.06
C THR A 31 -4.42 3.92 8.87
N ASN A 32 -3.49 4.14 9.80
CA ASN A 32 -3.41 5.41 10.54
C ASN A 32 -2.97 6.56 9.64
N SER A 33 -2.01 6.34 8.74
CA SER A 33 -1.57 7.36 7.79
C SER A 33 -2.69 7.76 6.83
N LEU A 34 -3.52 6.81 6.36
CA LEU A 34 -4.71 7.13 5.59
C LEU A 34 -5.69 8.00 6.40
N ARG A 35 -5.99 7.63 7.65
CA ARG A 35 -6.89 8.42 8.51
C ARG A 35 -6.36 9.83 8.74
N SER A 36 -5.07 9.95 9.06
CA SER A 36 -4.42 11.25 9.25
C SER A 36 -4.48 12.10 8.00
N ASN A 37 -4.23 11.51 6.81
CA ASN A 37 -4.27 12.23 5.55
C ASN A 37 -5.69 12.69 5.19
N PHE A 38 -6.71 11.83 5.42
CA PHE A 38 -8.11 12.22 5.21
C PHE A 38 -8.53 13.34 6.16
N LEU A 39 -8.11 13.26 7.43
CA LEU A 39 -8.43 14.28 8.42
C LEU A 39 -7.76 15.63 8.08
N ALA A 40 -6.49 15.61 7.68
CA ALA A 40 -5.75 16.81 7.26
C ALA A 40 -6.45 17.47 6.07
N ALA A 41 -6.77 16.69 5.03
CA ALA A 41 -7.52 17.19 3.88
C ALA A 41 -8.88 17.78 4.31
N GLN A 42 -9.65 17.10 5.15
CA GLN A 42 -10.93 17.63 5.64
C GLN A 42 -10.76 18.95 6.41
N GLN A 43 -9.67 19.13 7.17
CA GLN A 43 -9.39 20.37 7.88
C GLN A 43 -9.06 21.53 6.94
N ASP A 44 -8.27 21.27 5.89
CA ASP A 44 -7.90 22.30 4.90
C ASP A 44 -9.12 22.85 4.14
N TYR A 45 -10.16 22.04 3.96
CA TYR A 45 -11.41 22.43 3.30
C TYR A 45 -12.56 22.75 4.27
N SER A 46 -12.31 22.77 5.58
CA SER A 46 -13.33 23.17 6.57
C SER A 46 -13.47 24.69 6.62
N PRO A 47 -14.70 25.24 6.65
CA PRO A 47 -14.88 26.69 6.78
C PRO A 47 -14.31 27.19 8.11
N PRO A 48 -13.73 28.41 8.16
CA PRO A 48 -13.17 28.97 9.37
C PRO A 48 -14.24 29.10 10.47
N LEU A 49 -13.84 28.86 11.72
CA LEU A 49 -14.70 28.90 12.93
C LEU A 49 -15.49 30.22 13.11
N SER A 50 -15.14 31.29 12.39
CA SER A 50 -15.84 32.58 12.38
C SER A 50 -17.20 32.54 11.67
N ALA A 51 -17.47 31.54 10.80
CA ALA A 51 -18.76 31.41 10.10
C ALA A 51 -19.84 30.68 10.94
N ALA A 52 -19.50 30.12 12.10
CA ALA A 52 -20.40 29.35 12.95
C ALA A 52 -21.06 30.17 14.09
N LYS A 53 -20.86 31.50 14.12
CA LYS A 53 -21.37 32.39 15.17
C LYS A 53 -22.42 33.39 14.67
N GLU A 54 -23.47 32.93 14.00
CA GLU A 54 -24.73 33.68 13.90
C GLU A 54 -25.92 32.73 13.98
N ASN A 55 -26.26 32.31 15.20
CA ASN A 55 -27.63 32.27 15.74
C ASN A 55 -27.63 31.55 17.10
N GLY A 56 -27.93 32.29 18.17
CA GLY A 56 -27.96 31.77 19.53
C GLY A 56 -29.22 30.97 19.87
N ASN A 57 -29.09 29.99 20.77
CA ASN A 57 -29.81 29.97 22.04
C ASN A 57 -29.15 28.96 23.01
N HIS A 58 -29.24 29.23 24.32
CA HIS A 58 -28.66 28.45 25.41
C HIS A 58 -29.21 27.02 25.55
N GLY A 59 -28.33 26.05 25.84
CA GLY A 59 -28.69 24.75 26.43
C GLY A 59 -27.80 23.59 26.01
N ASP A 60 -27.11 22.99 26.99
CA ASP A 60 -26.34 21.74 26.97
C ASP A 60 -25.00 21.69 26.20
N ILE A 61 -23.93 21.46 26.98
CA ILE A 61 -22.54 21.28 26.53
C ILE A 61 -22.40 19.86 25.97
N GLU A 62 -22.91 19.62 24.77
CA GLU A 62 -22.34 18.61 23.89
C GLU A 62 -21.21 19.27 23.09
N LYS A 63 -20.02 18.65 23.10
CA LYS A 63 -18.88 19.09 22.29
C LYS A 63 -19.35 19.27 20.84
N PRO A 64 -18.96 20.36 20.14
CA PRO A 64 -19.38 20.55 18.76
C PRO A 64 -18.89 19.35 17.95
N SER A 65 -19.83 18.59 17.39
CA SER A 65 -19.52 17.66 16.31
C SER A 65 -18.85 18.50 15.24
N SER A 66 -17.57 18.25 14.96
CA SER A 66 -16.89 18.92 13.86
C SER A 66 -17.69 18.62 12.61
N VAL A 67 -18.33 19.64 12.04
CA VAL A 67 -19.11 19.49 10.79
C VAL A 67 -18.12 19.05 9.72
N ARG A 68 -18.16 17.76 9.37
CA ARG A 68 -17.30 17.19 8.33
C ARG A 68 -17.66 17.87 7.00
N PRO A 69 -16.70 18.39 6.23
CA PRO A 69 -17.01 18.96 4.92
C PRO A 69 -17.52 17.86 3.97
N PRO A 70 -18.39 18.20 3.00
CA PRO A 70 -18.82 17.26 1.96
C PRO A 70 -17.62 16.60 1.27
N SER A 71 -17.69 15.30 0.94
CA SER A 71 -16.56 14.60 0.32
C SER A 71 -16.09 15.26 -0.98
N SER A 72 -17.02 15.83 -1.73
CA SER A 72 -16.78 16.48 -3.02
C SER A 72 -15.79 17.65 -2.99
N VAL A 73 -15.53 18.28 -1.84
CA VAL A 73 -14.61 19.42 -1.77
C VAL A 73 -13.15 19.04 -1.53
N TRP A 74 -12.89 17.85 -0.98
CA TRP A 74 -11.53 17.39 -0.62
C TRP A 74 -11.10 16.09 -1.33
N THR A 75 -11.95 15.59 -2.22
CA THR A 75 -11.68 14.46 -3.12
C THR A 75 -11.84 14.91 -4.57
N SER A 76 -11.21 14.21 -5.51
CA SER A 76 -11.28 14.54 -6.92
C SER A 76 -11.59 13.32 -7.78
N ARG A 77 -12.08 13.56 -8.99
CA ARG A 77 -12.37 12.52 -9.97
C ARG A 77 -11.64 12.83 -11.28
N ASP A 78 -10.96 11.83 -11.83
CA ASP A 78 -10.41 11.84 -13.18
C ASP A 78 -10.92 10.60 -13.92
N GLY A 79 -11.89 10.78 -14.82
CA GLY A 79 -12.59 9.67 -15.48
C GLY A 79 -13.21 8.67 -14.50
N SER A 80 -12.72 7.42 -14.52
CA SER A 80 -13.16 6.33 -13.63
C SER A 80 -12.55 6.38 -12.24
N ASP A 81 -11.53 7.21 -12.04
CA ASP A 81 -10.68 7.21 -10.85
C ASP A 81 -11.13 8.29 -9.90
N TYR A 82 -11.30 7.92 -8.64
CA TYR A 82 -11.74 8.78 -7.58
C TYR A 82 -10.66 8.83 -6.50
N TYR A 83 -9.98 9.97 -6.39
CA TYR A 83 -8.83 10.18 -5.52
C TYR A 83 -9.30 10.61 -4.13
N ILE A 84 -8.79 9.92 -3.11
CA ILE A 84 -9.11 10.14 -1.70
C ILE A 84 -7.77 10.24 -0.92
N PRO A 85 -7.38 11.43 -0.45
CA PRO A 85 -7.93 12.74 -0.81
C PRO A 85 -7.52 13.14 -2.24
N THR A 86 -7.90 14.34 -2.68
CA THR A 86 -7.34 14.98 -3.88
C THR A 86 -5.81 15.02 -3.78
N ILE A 87 -5.11 14.67 -4.88
CA ILE A 87 -3.66 14.73 -4.98
C ILE A 87 -3.27 15.91 -5.87
N ASP A 88 -2.51 16.86 -5.30
CA ASP A 88 -1.87 17.93 -6.07
C ASP A 88 -0.49 17.48 -6.55
N TRP A 89 -0.45 16.99 -7.78
CA TRP A 89 0.78 16.50 -8.41
C TRP A 89 1.83 17.59 -8.67
N SER A 90 1.49 18.88 -8.51
CA SER A 90 2.48 19.97 -8.64
C SER A 90 3.42 20.08 -7.44
N LEU A 91 3.02 19.49 -6.31
CA LEU A 91 3.82 19.42 -5.08
C LEU A 91 4.57 18.08 -4.94
N SER A 92 4.38 17.16 -5.89
CA SER A 92 5.09 15.88 -5.95
C SER A 92 6.54 16.05 -6.40
N GLY A 93 7.40 15.11 -6.04
CA GLY A 93 8.82 15.16 -6.35
C GLY A 93 9.71 14.93 -5.13
N LEU A 94 10.92 14.47 -5.40
CA LEU A 94 12.01 14.42 -4.44
C LEU A 94 12.82 15.72 -4.47
N SER A 95 13.46 16.03 -3.36
CA SER A 95 14.20 17.30 -3.17
C SER A 95 15.51 17.34 -3.94
N GLU A 96 16.19 16.19 -4.08
CA GLU A 96 17.44 16.03 -4.81
C GLU A 96 17.22 15.34 -6.18
N GLU A 97 18.30 15.24 -6.96
CA GLU A 97 18.29 14.52 -8.24
C GLU A 97 17.87 13.06 -8.06
N PRO A 98 17.02 12.49 -8.94
CA PRO A 98 16.55 11.11 -8.82
C PRO A 98 17.65 10.05 -8.67
N SER A 99 18.85 10.31 -9.22
CA SER A 99 19.98 9.40 -9.12
C SER A 99 20.56 9.27 -7.70
N GLN A 100 20.25 10.23 -6.80
CA GLN A 100 20.71 10.24 -5.40
C GLN A 100 19.86 9.36 -4.48
N TYR A 101 18.75 8.82 -4.99
CA TYR A 101 17.85 8.00 -4.18
C TYR A 101 17.97 6.52 -4.54
N ASP A 102 17.73 5.71 -3.52
CA ASP A 102 17.33 4.32 -3.67
C ASP A 102 15.82 4.23 -3.38
N VAL A 103 15.05 3.98 -4.43
CA VAL A 103 13.59 3.85 -4.38
C VAL A 103 13.19 2.39 -4.34
N THR A 104 12.63 1.97 -3.21
CA THR A 104 12.06 0.63 -3.04
C THR A 104 10.53 0.69 -3.04
N VAL A 105 9.91 -0.15 -3.85
CA VAL A 105 8.47 -0.30 -3.97
C VAL A 105 8.09 -1.73 -3.63
N LYS A 106 7.09 -1.92 -2.78
CA LYS A 106 6.49 -3.21 -2.49
C LYS A 106 5.01 -3.21 -2.87
N LEU A 107 4.65 -4.03 -3.85
CA LEU A 107 3.30 -4.19 -4.35
C LEU A 107 2.66 -5.42 -3.71
N PHE A 108 1.53 -5.22 -3.03
CA PHE A 108 0.70 -6.25 -2.43
C PHE A 108 -0.54 -6.47 -3.31
N TYR A 109 -0.62 -7.62 -3.97
CA TYR A 109 -1.87 -8.07 -4.57
C TYR A 109 -2.79 -8.59 -3.47
N LEU A 110 -4.02 -8.08 -3.40
CA LEU A 110 -4.95 -8.42 -2.33
C LEU A 110 -5.88 -9.58 -2.73
N PRO A 111 -6.47 -10.27 -1.74
CA PRO A 111 -7.52 -11.26 -2.00
C PRO A 111 -8.68 -10.64 -2.82
N GLY A 112 -9.04 -11.26 -3.93
CA GLY A 112 -10.07 -10.75 -4.85
C GLY A 112 -9.55 -9.93 -6.03
N ALA A 113 -8.23 -9.76 -6.14
CA ALA A 113 -7.57 -9.26 -7.34
C ALA A 113 -7.52 -10.36 -8.42
N ASP A 114 -8.17 -10.13 -9.56
CA ASP A 114 -8.11 -11.03 -10.72
C ASP A 114 -6.68 -11.14 -11.25
N VAL A 115 -6.27 -12.36 -11.57
CA VAL A 115 -4.90 -12.69 -12.03
C VAL A 115 -4.60 -11.99 -13.34
N ASN A 116 -5.56 -11.95 -14.28
CA ASN A 116 -5.35 -11.32 -15.58
C ASN A 116 -5.17 -9.79 -15.45
N SER A 117 -5.76 -9.19 -14.41
CA SER A 117 -5.61 -7.76 -14.11
C SER A 117 -4.34 -7.42 -13.34
N ARG A 118 -3.62 -8.39 -12.75
CA ARG A 118 -2.40 -8.12 -11.95
C ARG A 118 -1.34 -7.34 -12.72
N GLY A 119 -1.17 -7.65 -14.01
CA GLY A 119 -0.27 -6.90 -14.88
C GLY A 119 -0.64 -5.42 -14.98
N GLN A 120 -1.92 -5.12 -15.17
CA GLN A 120 -2.40 -3.74 -15.19
C GLN A 120 -2.27 -3.07 -13.83
N TYR A 121 -2.53 -3.79 -12.73
CA TYR A 121 -2.35 -3.29 -11.37
C TYR A 121 -0.89 -2.91 -11.09
N ALA A 122 0.08 -3.70 -11.55
CA ALA A 122 1.49 -3.37 -11.42
C ALA A 122 1.85 -2.07 -12.15
N LYS A 123 1.43 -1.94 -13.42
CA LYS A 123 1.67 -0.73 -14.22
C LYS A 123 1.06 0.51 -13.56
N ASP A 124 -0.19 0.40 -13.10
CA ASP A 124 -0.95 1.45 -12.43
C ASP A 124 -0.28 1.88 -11.10
N ALA A 125 0.07 0.92 -10.25
CA ALA A 125 0.73 1.18 -8.97
C ALA A 125 2.10 1.86 -9.14
N ILE A 126 2.91 1.38 -10.10
CA ILE A 126 4.23 1.97 -10.37
C ILE A 126 4.06 3.37 -10.94
N GLN A 127 3.12 3.59 -11.86
CA GLN A 127 2.87 4.92 -12.42
C GLN A 127 2.49 5.95 -11.34
N LEU A 128 1.65 5.57 -10.37
CA LEU A 128 1.33 6.44 -9.24
C LEU A 128 2.55 6.79 -8.39
N VAL A 129 3.42 5.82 -8.11
CA VAL A 129 4.66 6.05 -7.35
C VAL A 129 5.66 6.91 -8.14
N LEU A 130 5.84 6.66 -9.44
CA LEU A 130 6.72 7.47 -10.28
C LEU A 130 6.27 8.94 -10.32
N LYS A 131 4.95 9.17 -10.43
CA LYS A 131 4.37 10.51 -10.44
C LYS A 131 4.53 11.21 -9.09
N GLU A 132 4.29 10.50 -7.99
CA GLU A 132 4.43 11.02 -6.63
C GLU A 132 5.87 11.41 -6.29
N LEU A 133 6.85 10.61 -6.72
CA LEU A 133 8.27 10.85 -6.45
C LEU A 133 8.95 11.72 -7.52
N GLY A 134 8.29 12.00 -8.64
CA GLY A 134 8.87 12.74 -9.76
C GLY A 134 10.06 12.03 -10.42
N VAL A 135 10.08 10.69 -10.41
CA VAL A 135 11.18 9.88 -10.96
C VAL A 135 10.73 9.08 -12.20
N GLN A 136 11.68 8.67 -13.04
CA GLN A 136 11.41 7.88 -14.26
C GLN A 136 11.55 6.37 -14.06
N SER A 137 12.22 5.96 -12.99
CA SER A 137 12.50 4.55 -12.68
C SER A 137 12.59 4.33 -11.18
N ILE A 138 12.35 3.09 -10.72
CA ILE A 138 12.55 2.64 -9.34
C ILE A 138 13.68 1.61 -9.25
N ASP A 139 14.38 1.56 -8.12
CA ASP A 139 15.55 0.69 -7.95
C ASP A 139 15.19 -0.75 -7.62
N LEU A 140 14.12 -0.96 -6.86
CA LEU A 140 13.65 -2.29 -6.45
C LEU A 140 12.12 -2.35 -6.39
N LEU A 141 11.54 -3.30 -7.13
CA LEU A 141 10.14 -3.70 -6.99
C LEU A 141 10.04 -5.07 -6.33
N ILE A 142 9.38 -5.15 -5.19
CA ILE A 142 9.06 -6.40 -4.49
C ILE A 142 7.58 -6.70 -4.67
N VAL A 143 7.24 -7.94 -5.02
CA VAL A 143 5.86 -8.36 -5.21
C VAL A 143 5.44 -9.36 -4.14
N SER A 144 4.31 -9.07 -3.49
CA SER A 144 3.64 -9.92 -2.50
C SER A 144 2.32 -10.41 -3.08
N PHE A 145 2.17 -11.73 -3.13
CA PHE A 145 0.98 -12.40 -3.66
C PHE A 145 0.02 -12.80 -2.52
N PRO A 146 -1.30 -12.83 -2.79
CA PRO A 146 -2.27 -13.23 -1.77
C PRO A 146 -2.11 -14.71 -1.43
N GLY A 147 -2.29 -15.04 -0.14
CA GLY A 147 -2.29 -16.42 0.32
C GLY A 147 -0.90 -17.05 0.48
N ILE A 148 0.16 -16.26 0.40
CA ILE A 148 1.53 -16.65 0.72
C ILE A 148 1.98 -15.91 1.98
N SER A 149 2.53 -16.65 2.94
CA SER A 149 3.15 -16.12 4.14
C SER A 149 4.31 -17.00 4.60
N PHE A 150 5.30 -16.39 5.24
CA PHE A 150 6.39 -17.11 5.89
C PHE A 150 6.16 -17.20 7.39
N GLU A 151 5.08 -17.89 7.78
CA GLU A 151 4.66 -18.01 9.19
C GLU A 151 4.67 -19.48 9.68
N GLY A 152 5.24 -19.69 10.87
CA GLY A 152 5.33 -21.00 11.53
C GLY A 152 5.75 -20.87 12.99
N GLU A 153 5.71 -21.96 13.74
CA GLU A 153 6.25 -22.04 15.11
C GLU A 153 7.77 -21.84 15.11
N CYS A 154 8.43 -22.28 14.04
CA CYS A 154 9.81 -21.99 13.72
C CYS A 154 9.98 -21.80 12.20
N GLU A 155 11.14 -21.31 11.79
CA GLU A 155 11.42 -20.92 10.40
C GLU A 155 11.45 -22.13 9.47
N TRP A 156 11.85 -23.31 9.96
CA TRP A 156 11.76 -24.56 9.20
C TRP A 156 10.31 -24.96 8.91
N GLU A 157 9.43 -24.79 9.90
CA GLU A 157 8.01 -25.08 9.71
C GLU A 157 7.37 -24.07 8.76
N ALA A 158 7.74 -22.80 8.86
CA ALA A 158 7.31 -21.74 7.94
C ALA A 158 7.71 -22.08 6.49
N ASP A 159 8.97 -22.44 6.25
CA ASP A 159 9.48 -22.83 4.92
C ASP A 159 8.71 -24.02 4.33
N LYS A 160 8.43 -25.03 5.15
CA LYS A 160 7.68 -26.22 4.74
C LYS A 160 6.20 -25.91 4.46
N LYS A 161 5.55 -25.09 5.29
CA LYS A 161 4.15 -24.68 5.08
C LYS A 161 4.04 -23.83 3.81
N ASN A 162 5.01 -22.95 3.58
CA ASN A 162 5.02 -22.06 2.43
C ASN A 162 5.01 -22.81 1.09
N SER A 163 5.62 -23.99 1.00
CA SER A 163 5.73 -24.72 -0.26
C SER A 163 4.40 -25.17 -0.87
N SER A 164 3.31 -25.19 -0.07
CA SER A 164 1.95 -25.53 -0.50
C SER A 164 0.98 -24.35 -0.48
N GLN A 165 1.46 -23.15 -0.16
CA GLN A 165 0.66 -21.92 -0.14
C GLN A 165 0.56 -21.27 -1.53
N GLY A 166 -0.39 -20.34 -1.70
CA GLY A 166 -0.58 -19.62 -2.96
C GLY A 166 -1.01 -20.49 -4.14
N ASN A 167 -0.64 -20.05 -5.34
CA ASN A 167 -0.90 -20.75 -6.60
C ASN A 167 0.27 -20.46 -7.56
N ASP A 168 1.14 -21.46 -7.74
CA ASP A 168 2.36 -21.36 -8.55
C ASP A 168 2.08 -20.89 -9.98
N ASP A 169 0.94 -21.28 -10.58
CA ASP A 169 0.59 -20.89 -11.95
C ASP A 169 0.17 -19.43 -12.04
N GLU A 170 -0.60 -18.94 -11.07
CA GLU A 170 -1.01 -17.53 -11.04
C GLU A 170 0.14 -16.58 -10.73
N GLU A 171 1.03 -16.99 -9.83
CA GLU A 171 2.24 -16.26 -9.47
C GLU A 171 3.15 -16.10 -10.69
N VAL A 172 3.41 -17.20 -11.40
CA VAL A 172 4.22 -17.18 -12.63
C VAL A 172 3.51 -16.41 -13.75
N ALA A 173 2.19 -16.55 -13.90
CA ALA A 173 1.43 -15.81 -14.93
C ALA A 173 1.46 -14.29 -14.74
N SER A 174 1.66 -13.83 -13.50
CA SER A 174 1.76 -12.39 -13.17
C SER A 174 3.14 -11.80 -13.49
N TRP A 175 4.17 -12.65 -13.62
CA TRP A 175 5.56 -12.21 -13.73
C TRP A 175 5.96 -11.56 -15.07
N PRO A 176 5.49 -12.02 -16.25
CA PRO A 176 5.92 -11.46 -17.55
C PRO A 176 5.77 -9.95 -17.69
N VAL A 177 4.73 -9.36 -17.09
CA VAL A 177 4.53 -7.90 -17.11
C VAL A 177 5.58 -7.17 -16.27
N LEU A 178 6.06 -7.79 -15.18
CA LEU A 178 7.14 -7.27 -14.36
C LEU A 178 8.48 -7.39 -15.08
N GLU A 179 8.68 -8.48 -15.84
CA GLU A 179 9.83 -8.63 -16.74
C GLU A 179 9.83 -7.53 -17.82
N GLU A 180 8.67 -7.18 -18.38
CA GLU A 180 8.52 -6.08 -19.34
C GLU A 180 8.96 -4.74 -18.73
N LEU A 181 8.49 -4.43 -17.51
CA LEU A 181 8.87 -3.22 -16.78
C LEU A 181 10.37 -3.16 -16.46
N TYR A 182 10.98 -4.31 -16.17
CA TYR A 182 12.42 -4.44 -16.01
C TYR A 182 13.16 -4.17 -17.32
N ASN A 183 12.74 -4.81 -18.41
CA ASN A 183 13.37 -4.65 -19.73
C ASN A 183 13.25 -3.22 -20.28
N GLN A 184 12.18 -2.50 -19.92
CA GLN A 184 11.99 -1.08 -20.24
C GLN A 184 12.86 -0.13 -19.39
N GLY A 185 13.52 -0.64 -18.34
CA GLY A 185 14.31 0.18 -17.42
C GLY A 185 13.49 0.96 -16.39
N VAL A 186 12.16 0.77 -16.37
CA VAL A 186 11.27 1.38 -15.36
C VAL A 186 11.57 0.81 -13.96
N VAL A 187 11.96 -0.46 -13.90
CA VAL A 187 12.32 -1.15 -12.66
C VAL A 187 13.72 -1.75 -12.78
N LYS A 188 14.66 -1.36 -11.92
CA LYS A 188 16.06 -1.83 -12.03
C LYS A 188 16.30 -3.20 -11.41
N LYS A 189 15.53 -3.60 -10.40
CA LYS A 189 15.59 -4.92 -9.75
C LYS A 189 14.18 -5.41 -9.40
N LEU A 190 13.95 -6.70 -9.63
CA LEU A 190 12.73 -7.40 -9.21
C LEU A 190 12.99 -8.20 -7.95
N GLY A 191 11.96 -8.35 -7.12
CA GLY A 191 12.00 -9.13 -5.90
C GLY A 191 10.65 -9.78 -5.58
N LEU A 192 10.70 -10.79 -4.74
CA LEU A 192 9.55 -11.52 -4.21
C LEU A 192 9.41 -11.26 -2.72
N ALA A 193 8.24 -11.60 -2.17
CA ALA A 193 8.01 -11.63 -0.74
C ALA A 193 7.37 -12.96 -0.34
N GLU A 194 7.84 -13.47 0.79
CA GLU A 194 7.39 -14.67 1.49
C GLU A 194 7.72 -15.99 0.78
N PHE A 195 8.70 -16.06 -0.13
CA PHE A 195 8.98 -17.31 -0.84
C PHE A 195 9.92 -18.22 -0.02
N GLY A 196 9.43 -19.40 0.33
CA GLY A 196 10.23 -20.47 0.91
C GLY A 196 11.08 -21.20 -0.13
N SER A 197 12.01 -22.02 0.33
CA SER A 197 13.05 -22.66 -0.49
C SER A 197 12.49 -23.45 -1.67
N GLU A 198 11.50 -24.31 -1.44
CA GLU A 198 10.89 -25.14 -2.48
C GLU A 198 10.07 -24.28 -3.46
N LYS A 199 9.33 -23.30 -2.95
CA LYS A 199 8.49 -22.41 -3.76
C LYS A 199 9.33 -21.51 -4.66
N LEU A 200 10.37 -20.90 -4.09
CA LEU A 200 11.35 -20.09 -4.83
C LEU A 200 12.00 -20.92 -5.94
N SER A 201 12.42 -22.15 -5.65
CA SER A 201 13.02 -23.05 -6.64
C SER A 201 12.07 -23.33 -7.83
N LYS A 202 10.81 -23.67 -7.54
CA LYS A 202 9.77 -23.87 -8.58
C LYS A 202 9.56 -22.61 -9.41
N PHE A 203 9.45 -21.45 -8.76
CA PHE A 203 9.27 -20.16 -9.42
C PHE A 203 10.44 -19.82 -10.36
N LEU A 204 11.67 -19.93 -9.88
CA LEU A 204 12.90 -19.65 -10.63
C LEU A 204 13.08 -20.53 -11.88
N SER A 205 12.52 -21.75 -11.87
CA SER A 205 12.55 -22.65 -13.02
C SER A 205 11.62 -22.24 -14.15
N ARG A 206 10.70 -21.29 -13.91
CA ARG A 206 9.62 -20.92 -14.82
C ARG A 206 9.70 -19.48 -15.34
N VAL A 207 10.55 -18.63 -14.75
CA VAL A 207 10.68 -17.20 -15.10
C VAL A 207 11.97 -16.91 -15.86
N LYS A 208 11.97 -15.86 -16.71
CA LYS A 208 13.12 -15.46 -17.52
C LYS A 208 14.00 -14.45 -16.78
N VAL A 209 13.39 -13.38 -16.27
CA VAL A 209 14.08 -12.40 -15.43
C VAL A 209 13.96 -12.87 -13.99
N ARG A 210 15.07 -13.35 -13.43
CA ARG A 210 15.10 -13.85 -12.05
C ARG A 210 14.99 -12.69 -11.06
N PRO A 211 14.21 -12.83 -9.97
CA PRO A 211 14.26 -11.89 -8.86
C PRO A 211 15.68 -11.83 -8.28
N LYS A 212 16.04 -10.67 -7.73
CA LYS A 212 17.31 -10.41 -7.06
C LYS A 212 17.16 -10.26 -5.55
N VAL A 213 15.92 -10.15 -5.08
CA VAL A 213 15.57 -10.01 -3.67
C VAL A 213 14.43 -10.97 -3.35
N ASP A 214 14.47 -11.57 -2.18
CA ASP A 214 13.32 -12.22 -1.57
C ASP A 214 13.16 -11.74 -0.13
N GLN A 215 11.98 -11.22 0.17
CA GLN A 215 11.64 -10.62 1.45
C GLN A 215 10.85 -11.60 2.30
N VAL A 216 11.39 -12.05 3.42
CA VAL A 216 10.72 -13.03 4.30
C VAL A 216 10.37 -12.41 5.65
N ASN A 217 9.20 -12.76 6.18
CA ASN A 217 8.76 -12.31 7.50
C ASN A 217 9.31 -13.24 8.58
N ILE A 218 10.50 -12.95 9.09
CA ILE A 218 11.17 -13.73 10.13
C ILE A 218 11.34 -12.88 11.39
N LYS A 219 10.98 -13.45 12.55
CA LYS A 219 11.11 -12.76 13.85
C LYS A 219 12.57 -12.55 14.27
N ASP A 220 13.43 -13.54 14.01
CA ASP A 220 14.87 -13.46 14.22
C ASP A 220 15.59 -13.50 12.87
N CYS A 221 16.10 -12.35 12.42
CA CYS A 221 16.76 -12.21 11.12
C CYS A 221 18.00 -13.11 10.95
N CYS A 222 18.53 -13.67 12.04
CA CYS A 222 19.67 -14.58 12.02
C CYS A 222 19.29 -16.05 11.77
N ASN A 223 18.00 -16.42 11.85
CA ASN A 223 17.53 -17.80 11.77
C ASN A 223 16.82 -18.13 10.45
N VAL A 224 17.39 -17.69 9.33
CA VAL A 224 16.88 -18.07 8.00
C VAL A 224 17.04 -19.59 7.79
N PRO A 225 16.03 -20.31 7.26
CA PRO A 225 16.16 -21.75 7.03
C PRO A 225 17.35 -22.08 6.12
N PRO A 226 18.20 -23.05 6.51
CA PRO A 226 19.39 -23.40 5.74
C PRO A 226 19.14 -23.73 4.25
N PRO A 227 18.03 -24.41 3.86
CA PRO A 227 17.73 -24.64 2.45
C PRO A 227 17.51 -23.34 1.66
N LEU A 228 16.76 -22.38 2.24
CA LEU A 228 16.49 -21.09 1.63
C LEU A 228 17.79 -20.27 1.50
N LEU A 229 18.60 -20.22 2.56
CA LEU A 229 19.89 -19.53 2.54
C LEU A 229 20.84 -20.10 1.47
N LYS A 230 20.91 -21.43 1.35
CA LYS A 230 21.72 -22.10 0.34
C LYS A 230 21.24 -21.78 -1.07
N LEU A 231 19.93 -21.87 -1.31
CA LEU A 231 19.34 -21.55 -2.61
C LEU A 231 19.60 -20.10 -3.00
N ALA A 232 19.31 -19.16 -2.09
CA ALA A 232 19.52 -17.73 -2.32
C ALA A 232 20.97 -17.40 -2.66
N LYS A 233 21.94 -18.03 -1.96
CA LYS A 233 23.37 -17.87 -2.27
C LYS A 233 23.76 -18.40 -3.65
N VAL A 234 23.24 -19.57 -4.04
CA VAL A 234 23.52 -20.17 -5.36
C VAL A 234 22.93 -19.32 -6.48
N GLU A 235 21.72 -18.79 -6.26
CA GLU A 235 20.96 -18.03 -7.26
C GLU A 235 21.28 -16.52 -7.24
N ASN A 236 22.17 -16.08 -6.35
CA ASN A 236 22.54 -14.69 -6.12
C ASN A 236 21.31 -13.80 -5.84
N ILE A 237 20.49 -14.24 -4.88
CA ILE A 237 19.30 -13.57 -4.37
C ILE A 237 19.60 -13.05 -2.96
N GLU A 238 19.35 -11.77 -2.74
CA GLU A 238 19.45 -11.14 -1.42
C GLU A 238 18.22 -11.49 -0.59
N LEU A 239 18.42 -12.00 0.62
CA LEU A 239 17.35 -12.24 1.58
C LEU A 239 17.21 -11.03 2.50
N LEU A 240 16.03 -10.42 2.50
CA LEU A 240 15.70 -9.28 3.35
C LEU A 240 14.59 -9.67 4.31
N VAL A 241 14.59 -9.06 5.50
CA VAL A 241 13.55 -9.28 6.50
C VAL A 241 12.60 -8.09 6.53
N HIS A 242 11.31 -8.36 6.65
CA HIS A 242 10.29 -7.33 6.84
C HIS A 242 9.26 -7.77 7.88
N ASN A 243 8.45 -6.81 8.33
CA ASN A 243 7.38 -7.02 9.31
C ASN A 243 6.03 -6.57 8.73
N ASP A 244 5.81 -6.86 7.45
CA ASP A 244 4.56 -6.48 6.80
C ASP A 244 3.43 -7.45 7.19
N CYS A 245 2.18 -7.00 7.11
CA CYS A 245 1.04 -7.86 7.40
C CYS A 245 0.67 -8.67 6.16
N THR A 246 0.31 -9.94 6.37
CA THR A 246 -0.20 -10.83 5.31
C THR A 246 -1.47 -10.29 4.65
N ASN A 247 -2.33 -9.60 5.40
CA ASN A 247 -3.48 -8.86 4.85
C ASN A 247 -3.39 -7.37 5.21
N ILE A 248 -2.74 -6.59 4.34
CA ILE A 248 -2.47 -5.16 4.58
C ILE A 248 -3.71 -4.27 4.48
N LEU A 249 -4.78 -4.69 3.77
CA LEU A 249 -6.04 -3.94 3.67
C LEU A 249 -7.26 -4.86 3.63
N PRO A 250 -7.72 -5.37 4.79
CA PRO A 250 -8.96 -6.14 4.86
C PRO A 250 -10.18 -5.32 4.43
N SER A 251 -11.16 -5.95 3.76
CA SER A 251 -12.36 -5.26 3.27
C SER A 251 -13.17 -4.56 4.37
N GLY A 252 -13.23 -5.16 5.58
CA GLY A 252 -13.86 -4.54 6.75
C GLY A 252 -13.16 -3.25 7.18
N THR A 253 -11.82 -3.25 7.19
CA THR A 253 -11.01 -2.07 7.50
C THR A 253 -11.17 -0.99 6.44
N LEU A 254 -11.21 -1.34 5.15
CA LEU A 254 -11.47 -0.37 4.08
C LEU A 254 -12.86 0.27 4.23
N ARG A 255 -13.89 -0.52 4.56
CA ARG A 255 -15.23 -0.01 4.81
C ARG A 255 -15.26 0.94 6.00
N GLU A 256 -14.56 0.60 7.09
CA GLU A 256 -14.44 1.49 8.26
C GLU A 256 -13.69 2.79 7.95
N LEU A 257 -12.62 2.72 7.14
CA LEU A 257 -11.83 3.88 6.72
C LEU A 257 -12.66 4.88 5.93
N LEU A 258 -13.55 4.39 5.05
CA LEU A 258 -14.34 5.23 4.16
C LEU A 258 -15.76 5.51 4.66
N GLY A 259 -16.26 4.76 5.64
CA GLY A 259 -17.62 4.86 6.16
C GLY A 259 -17.93 6.12 6.96
N GLN A 260 -19.16 6.22 7.45
CA GLN A 260 -19.68 7.41 8.17
C GLN A 260 -19.35 7.43 9.67
N GLY A 261 -18.76 6.36 10.20
CA GLY A 261 -18.40 6.27 11.62
C GLY A 261 -17.46 7.39 12.08
N VAL A 262 -17.30 7.49 13.41
CA VAL A 262 -16.48 8.53 14.07
C VAL A 262 -15.05 8.62 13.51
N LYS A 263 -14.48 7.48 13.10
CA LYS A 263 -13.12 7.38 12.54
C LYS A 263 -13.09 7.31 11.01
N GLY A 264 -14.23 7.22 10.34
CA GLY A 264 -14.32 7.04 8.90
C GLY A 264 -14.30 8.38 8.16
N ALA A 265 -13.98 8.36 6.86
CA ALA A 265 -13.86 9.55 6.03
C ALA A 265 -15.21 10.11 5.55
N GLY A 266 -16.32 9.38 5.72
CA GLY A 266 -17.63 9.80 5.24
C GLY A 266 -17.80 9.76 3.72
N VAL A 267 -16.93 9.05 3.01
CA VAL A 267 -17.00 8.90 1.55
C VAL A 267 -18.03 7.85 1.15
N LEU A 268 -18.19 6.78 1.94
CA LEU A 268 -19.23 5.76 1.75
C LEU A 268 -20.44 5.97 2.65
N SER A 269 -21.61 5.70 2.10
CA SER A 269 -22.90 5.72 2.79
C SER A 269 -23.32 4.31 3.21
N GLU A 270 -23.57 4.09 4.51
CA GLU A 270 -23.98 2.77 5.04
C GLU A 270 -25.51 2.54 5.02
N SER A 271 -26.32 3.60 4.86
CA SER A 271 -27.79 3.51 4.89
C SER A 271 -28.45 3.97 3.59
N LYS A 272 -29.59 3.36 3.24
CA LYS A 272 -30.47 3.85 2.15
C LYS A 272 -31.04 5.26 2.41
N ARG A 273 -30.97 5.75 3.66
CA ARG A 273 -31.54 7.02 4.14
C ARG A 273 -30.54 8.19 4.23
N SER A 274 -29.24 7.94 4.14
CA SER A 274 -28.23 9.01 4.09
C SER A 274 -28.21 9.63 2.68
N LEU A 275 -28.32 10.96 2.62
CA LEU A 275 -28.35 11.73 1.38
C LEU A 275 -26.95 11.86 0.74
N ASP A 276 -25.89 11.76 1.54
CA ASP A 276 -24.50 11.95 1.09
C ASP A 276 -23.64 10.67 1.21
N GLY A 277 -22.81 10.41 0.20
CA GLY A 277 -21.83 9.33 0.15
C GLY A 277 -22.10 8.26 -0.92
N MET A 278 -21.03 7.63 -1.41
CA MET A 278 -21.10 6.55 -2.41
C MET A 278 -21.73 5.29 -1.84
N LYS A 279 -22.49 4.56 -2.66
CA LYS A 279 -23.18 3.31 -2.29
C LYS A 279 -22.60 2.16 -3.11
N GLY A 280 -22.50 0.98 -2.49
CA GLY A 280 -22.03 -0.23 -3.17
C GLY A 280 -21.10 -1.11 -2.35
N ASP A 281 -20.67 -2.18 -2.98
CA ASP A 281 -19.69 -3.13 -2.45
C ASP A 281 -18.27 -2.73 -2.82
N LEU A 282 -17.41 -2.72 -1.81
CA LEU A 282 -16.00 -2.38 -1.94
C LEU A 282 -15.16 -3.65 -1.98
N THR A 283 -14.35 -3.76 -3.03
CA THR A 283 -13.37 -4.83 -3.17
C THR A 283 -11.97 -4.22 -3.27
N PRO A 284 -11.12 -4.37 -2.24
CA PRO A 284 -9.74 -3.90 -2.33
C PRO A 284 -8.96 -4.78 -3.32
N LYS A 285 -8.11 -4.17 -4.16
CA LYS A 285 -7.40 -4.86 -5.25
C LYS A 285 -5.91 -4.96 -5.01
N TRP A 286 -5.28 -3.85 -4.68
CA TRP A 286 -3.85 -3.81 -4.41
C TRP A 286 -3.51 -2.67 -3.47
N VAL A 287 -2.40 -2.83 -2.74
CA VAL A 287 -1.72 -1.77 -2.01
C VAL A 287 -0.29 -1.72 -2.50
N VAL A 288 0.26 -0.52 -2.69
CA VAL A 288 1.67 -0.33 -2.94
C VAL A 288 2.26 0.51 -1.83
N LYS A 289 3.38 0.06 -1.28
CA LYS A 289 4.22 0.78 -0.33
C LYS A 289 5.47 1.24 -1.05
N TYR A 290 5.87 2.49 -0.86
CA TYR A 290 7.11 3.00 -1.44
C TYR A 290 7.95 3.71 -0.39
N THR A 291 9.26 3.72 -0.61
CA THR A 291 10.23 4.40 0.24
C THR A 291 11.38 4.90 -0.63
N ALA A 292 11.70 6.18 -0.52
CA ALA A 292 12.82 6.84 -1.17
C ALA A 292 13.86 7.21 -0.11
N VAL A 293 15.03 6.58 -0.20
CA VAL A 293 16.16 6.78 0.72
C VAL A 293 17.26 7.54 0.01
N VAL A 294 17.76 8.62 0.60
CA VAL A 294 18.93 9.34 0.08
C VAL A 294 20.18 8.48 0.27
N ARG A 295 20.80 8.04 -0.82
CA ARG A 295 21.86 7.01 -0.84
C ARG A 295 23.04 7.36 0.07
N ASP A 296 23.52 8.59 -0.01
CA ASP A 296 24.74 9.02 0.70
C ASP A 296 24.51 9.31 2.19
N ARG A 297 23.24 9.40 2.63
CA ARG A 297 22.88 9.75 4.00
C ARG A 297 22.09 8.66 4.73
N GLY A 298 21.54 7.69 4.01
CA GLY A 298 20.67 6.66 4.57
C GLY A 298 19.36 7.21 5.17
N VAL A 299 18.96 8.43 4.78
CA VAL A 299 17.78 9.12 5.32
C VAL A 299 16.58 8.84 4.43
N ILE A 300 15.46 8.44 5.04
CA ILE A 300 14.17 8.32 4.35
C ILE A 300 13.59 9.71 4.18
N GLU A 301 13.51 10.20 2.95
CA GLU A 301 12.88 11.49 2.65
C GLU A 301 11.38 11.34 2.39
N ASN A 302 11.03 10.35 1.57
CA ASN A 302 9.65 10.11 1.19
C ASN A 302 9.28 8.65 1.43
N LYS A 303 8.18 8.44 2.15
CA LYS A 303 7.60 7.13 2.40
C LYS A 303 6.09 7.26 2.37
N GLY A 304 5.42 6.32 1.72
CA GLY A 304 3.97 6.36 1.65
C GLY A 304 3.38 5.12 1.04
N TYR A 305 2.08 5.18 0.84
CA TYR A 305 1.27 4.12 0.30
C TYR A 305 0.22 4.67 -0.66
N PHE A 306 -0.03 3.91 -1.72
CA PHE A 306 -1.29 3.98 -2.45
C PHE A 306 -2.06 2.68 -2.28
N ALA A 307 -3.38 2.76 -2.31
CA ALA A 307 -4.23 1.59 -2.41
C ALA A 307 -5.35 1.83 -3.40
N VAL A 308 -5.77 0.75 -4.07
CA VAL A 308 -6.92 0.78 -4.97
C VAL A 308 -7.99 -0.19 -4.53
N ALA A 309 -9.22 0.28 -4.56
CA ALA A 309 -10.42 -0.52 -4.40
C ALA A 309 -11.41 -0.26 -5.54
N GLU A 310 -12.17 -1.27 -5.92
CA GLU A 310 -13.30 -1.12 -6.82
C GLU A 310 -14.59 -0.96 -6.02
N LEU A 311 -15.37 0.04 -6.40
CA LEU A 311 -16.75 0.20 -5.96
C LEU A 311 -17.70 -0.29 -7.04
N LYS A 312 -18.50 -1.30 -6.68
CA LYS A 312 -19.63 -1.79 -7.47
C LYS A 312 -20.93 -1.31 -6.83
N GLU A 313 -21.60 -0.39 -7.50
CA GLU A 313 -22.90 0.18 -7.09
C GLU A 313 -24.03 -0.86 -7.10
#